data_AF-A0A2D9FQ85-F1
#
_entry.id   AF-A0A2D9FQ85-F1
#
_cell.length_a   1.000
_cell.length_b   1.000
_cell.length_c   1.000
_cell.angle_alpha   90.00
_cell.angle_beta   90.00
_cell.angle_gamma   90.00
#
_symmetry.space_group_name_H-M   'P 1'
#
loop_
_entity.id
_entity.type
_entity.pdbx_description
1 polymer ?
#
loop_
_entity_poly.entity_id
_entity_poly.type
_entity_poly.pdbx_seq_one_letter_code
_entity_poly.pdbx_strand_id
1 'polypeptide(L)'
;MKRLNFTLDNGTVELLNKLAEKFYEGNKSQTVRAALESLAAHQGHDGWVITGYTMARTDHNVNCHSCGNENEEGNIVFKPVFEKGNSPAAIAHIPKEEWVECSDCVESR
;
A
#
# COMPACT_ATOMS: atom_id res chain seq x y z
N MET A 1 -17.59 -19.25 8.08
CA MET A 1 -16.32 -19.72 7.46
C MET A 1 -16.65 -20.78 6.42
N LYS A 2 -15.98 -20.79 5.26
CA LYS A 2 -16.07 -21.88 4.27
C LYS A 2 -14.82 -22.75 4.37
N ARG A 3 -14.98 -24.07 4.37
CA ARG A 3 -13.85 -25.00 4.38
C ARG A 3 -13.40 -25.26 2.95
N LEU A 4 -12.13 -25.02 2.66
CA LEU A 4 -11.47 -25.37 1.40
C LEU A 4 -10.49 -26.51 1.68
N ASN A 5 -10.43 -27.50 0.79
CA ASN A 5 -9.47 -28.58 0.86
C ASN A 5 -8.42 -28.34 -0.23
N PHE A 6 -7.18 -28.12 0.19
CA PHE A 6 -6.04 -27.96 -0.71
C PHE A 6 -5.15 -29.20 -0.63
N THR A 7 -4.53 -29.54 -1.75
CA THR A 7 -3.43 -30.50 -1.79
C THR A 7 -2.14 -29.71 -1.95
N LEU A 8 -1.20 -29.89 -1.03
CA LEU A 8 0.10 -29.23 -1.01
C LEU A 8 1.17 -30.31 -1.11
N ASP A 9 2.28 -30.01 -1.78
CA ASP A 9 3.45 -30.88 -1.74
C ASP A 9 4.12 -30.84 -0.36
N ASN A 10 4.96 -31.83 -0.09
CA ASN A 10 5.62 -31.98 1.21
C ASN A 10 6.48 -30.76 1.58
N GLY A 11 7.16 -30.14 0.60
CA GLY A 11 7.98 -28.95 0.84
C GLY A 11 7.13 -27.76 1.28
N THR A 12 5.99 -27.54 0.64
CA THR A 12 5.04 -26.49 1.03
C THR A 12 4.44 -26.74 2.42
N VAL A 13 4.15 -28.00 2.77
CA VAL A 13 3.66 -28.36 4.12
C VAL A 13 4.72 -28.07 5.19
N GLU A 14 5.97 -28.41 4.95
CA GLU A 14 7.07 -28.12 5.87
C GLU A 14 7.28 -26.61 6.06
N LEU A 15 7.24 -25.84 4.97
CA LEU A 15 7.33 -24.39 5.03
C LEU A 15 6.19 -23.79 5.85
N LEU A 16 4.96 -24.23 5.61
CA LEU A 16 3.78 -23.78 6.38
C LEU A 16 3.93 -24.09 7.87
N ASN A 17 4.42 -25.28 8.23
CA ASN A 17 4.64 -25.65 9.63
C ASN A 17 5.68 -24.74 10.28
N LYS A 18 6.84 -24.53 9.63
CA LYS A 18 7.91 -23.66 10.14
C LYS A 18 7.42 -22.23 10.36
N LEU A 19 6.68 -21.66 9.41
CA LEU A 19 6.14 -20.31 9.51
C LEU A 19 5.07 -20.21 10.60
N ALA A 20 4.19 -21.21 10.70
CA ALA A 20 3.15 -21.25 11.71
C ALA A 20 3.74 -21.33 13.13
N GLU A 21 4.70 -22.21 13.37
CA GLU A 21 5.36 -22.33 14.67
C GLU A 21 6.11 -21.05 15.05
N LYS A 22 6.84 -20.46 14.11
CA LYS A 22 7.68 -19.29 14.37
C LYS A 22 6.89 -18.01 14.63
N PHE A 23 5.78 -17.79 13.92
CA PHE A 23 5.09 -16.49 13.90
C PHE A 23 3.63 -16.53 14.35
N TYR A 24 3.02 -17.71 14.44
CA TYR A 24 1.57 -17.85 14.65
C TYR A 24 1.21 -19.00 15.61
N GLU A 25 2.11 -19.39 16.52
CA GLU A 25 1.87 -20.41 17.55
C GLU A 25 1.35 -21.75 17.00
N GLY A 26 1.79 -22.12 15.79
CA GLY A 26 1.36 -23.33 15.09
C GLY A 26 0.02 -23.22 14.36
N ASN A 27 -0.62 -22.05 14.34
CA ASN A 27 -1.88 -21.83 13.64
C ASN A 27 -1.72 -21.70 12.11
N LYS A 28 -1.73 -22.85 11.43
CA LYS A 28 -1.59 -22.94 9.97
C LYS A 28 -2.64 -22.14 9.19
N SER A 29 -3.88 -22.05 9.69
CA SER A 29 -4.94 -21.31 8.99
C SER A 29 -4.66 -19.81 9.00
N GLN A 30 -4.19 -19.29 10.13
CA GLN A 30 -3.77 -17.89 10.24
C GLN A 30 -2.53 -17.60 9.39
N THR A 31 -1.58 -18.54 9.32
CA THR A 31 -0.40 -18.40 8.46
C THR A 31 -0.77 -18.35 6.98
N VAL A 32 -1.66 -19.23 6.50
CA VAL A 32 -2.15 -19.19 5.11
C VAL A 32 -2.87 -17.87 4.83
N ARG A 33 -3.70 -17.40 5.77
CA ARG A 33 -4.36 -16.09 5.65
C ARG A 33 -3.34 -14.95 5.52
N ALA A 34 -2.37 -14.88 6.44
CA ALA A 34 -1.37 -13.82 6.44
C ALA A 34 -0.48 -13.88 5.18
N ALA A 35 -0.18 -15.08 4.67
CA ALA A 35 0.54 -15.24 3.42
C ALA A 35 -0.27 -14.75 2.21
N LEU A 36 -1.57 -15.04 2.15
CA LEU A 36 -2.47 -14.53 1.10
C LEU A 36 -2.66 -13.01 1.20
N GLU A 37 -2.78 -12.46 2.41
CA GLU A 37 -2.86 -11.01 2.65
C GLU A 37 -1.56 -10.30 2.26
N SER A 38 -0.40 -10.88 2.61
CA SER A 38 0.91 -10.38 2.20
C SER A 38 1.08 -10.46 0.69
N LEU A 39 0.68 -11.58 0.06
CA LEU A 39 0.73 -11.71 -1.40
C LEU A 39 -0.20 -10.70 -2.08
N ALA A 40 -1.40 -10.46 -1.55
CA ALA A 40 -2.33 -9.46 -2.07
C ALA A 40 -1.78 -8.03 -1.92
N ALA A 41 -1.15 -7.72 -0.77
CA ALA A 41 -0.44 -6.46 -0.58
C ALA A 41 0.71 -6.29 -1.58
N HIS A 42 1.43 -7.37 -1.89
CA HIS A 42 2.58 -7.30 -2.82
C HIS A 42 2.23 -7.47 -4.31
N GLN A 43 1.06 -8.01 -4.66
CA GLN A 43 0.65 -8.25 -6.07
C GLN A 43 -0.45 -7.32 -6.59
N GLY A 44 -1.07 -6.50 -5.74
CA GLY A 44 -2.08 -5.55 -6.21
C GLY A 44 -3.05 -5.19 -5.11
N HIS A 45 -2.74 -4.10 -4.42
CA HIS A 45 -3.61 -3.50 -3.43
C HIS A 45 -5.03 -3.29 -3.98
N ASP A 46 -6.04 -3.56 -3.14
CA ASP A 46 -7.41 -3.13 -3.38
C ASP A 46 -7.46 -1.60 -3.17
N GLY A 47 -7.53 -0.83 -4.26
CA GLY A 47 -7.45 0.64 -4.22
C GLY A 47 -6.38 1.23 -5.14
N TRP A 48 -5.52 2.09 -4.60
CA TRP A 48 -4.46 2.80 -5.32
C TRP A 48 -3.13 2.66 -4.61
N VAL A 49 -2.04 2.74 -5.38
CA VAL A 49 -0.69 2.86 -4.84
C VAL A 49 -0.04 4.13 -5.38
N ILE A 50 0.78 4.78 -4.54
CA ILE A 50 1.66 5.87 -4.99
C ILE A 50 2.90 5.19 -5.58
N THR A 51 3.11 5.34 -6.89
CA THR A 51 4.26 4.74 -7.60
C THR A 51 5.42 5.69 -7.82
N GLY A 52 5.21 6.97 -7.52
CA GLY A 52 6.21 8.01 -7.65
C GLY A 52 5.63 9.38 -7.39
N TYR A 53 6.41 10.41 -7.69
CA TYR A 53 6.03 11.80 -7.53
C TYR A 53 6.41 12.60 -8.76
N THR A 54 5.54 13.51 -9.16
CA THR A 54 5.85 14.53 -10.17
C THR A 54 6.04 15.88 -9.49
N MET A 55 7.07 16.62 -9.90
CA MET A 55 7.25 18.00 -9.46
C MET A 55 6.16 18.88 -10.06
N ALA A 56 5.62 19.78 -9.25
CA ALA A 56 4.68 20.82 -9.65
C ALA A 56 5.04 22.13 -8.93
N ARG A 57 4.82 23.27 -9.59
CA ARG A 57 4.80 24.56 -8.90
C ARG A 57 3.39 24.82 -8.39
N THR A 58 3.30 25.30 -7.16
CA THR A 58 2.03 25.70 -6.55
C THR A 58 1.56 27.01 -7.18
N ASP A 59 0.27 27.12 -7.46
CA ASP A 59 -0.42 28.34 -7.93
C ASP A 59 -1.21 29.04 -6.81
N HIS A 60 -1.12 28.50 -5.58
CA HIS A 60 -1.66 29.06 -4.35
C HIS A 60 -0.93 28.45 -3.14
N ASN A 61 -1.21 28.93 -1.92
CA ASN A 61 -0.69 28.31 -0.70
C ASN A 61 -1.32 26.94 -0.48
N VAL A 62 -0.49 25.92 -0.24
CA VAL A 62 -0.93 24.53 -0.05
C VAL A 62 -0.20 23.88 1.11
N ASN A 63 -0.90 23.02 1.85
CA ASN A 63 -0.29 22.29 2.95
C ASN A 63 0.21 20.92 2.46
N CYS A 64 1.42 20.57 2.88
CA CYS A 64 1.95 19.22 2.71
C CYS A 64 1.02 18.21 3.38
N HIS A 65 0.65 17.16 2.66
CA HIS A 65 -0.26 16.14 3.16
C HIS A 65 0.35 15.35 4.33
N SER A 66 1.66 15.04 4.29
CA SER A 66 2.30 14.22 5.33
C SER A 66 2.62 14.99 6.61
N CYS A 67 3.11 16.24 6.53
CA CYS A 67 3.57 16.99 7.70
C CYS A 67 2.74 18.23 8.04
N GLY A 68 1.82 18.64 7.17
CA GLY A 68 0.99 19.84 7.37
C GLY A 68 1.72 21.16 7.16
N ASN A 69 3.01 21.17 6.81
CA ASN A 69 3.73 22.41 6.51
C ASN A 69 3.10 23.13 5.33
N GLU A 70 2.87 24.43 5.50
CA GLU A 70 2.40 25.31 4.43
C GLU A 70 3.53 25.58 3.43
N ASN A 71 3.19 25.45 2.14
CA ASN A 71 4.04 25.80 1.02
C ASN A 71 3.39 26.98 0.31
N GLU A 72 4.11 28.10 0.27
CA GLU A 72 3.63 29.31 -0.41
C GLU A 72 3.48 29.12 -1.92
N GLU A 73 2.66 29.97 -2.54
CA GLU A 73 2.55 30.07 -4.00
C GLU A 73 3.92 30.21 -4.68
N GLY A 74 4.12 29.49 -5.78
CA GLY A 74 5.36 29.50 -6.58
C GLY A 74 6.44 28.52 -6.11
N ASN A 75 6.27 27.89 -4.94
CA ASN A 75 7.17 26.86 -4.44
C ASN A 75 7.04 25.54 -5.23
N ILE A 76 8.09 24.73 -5.19
CA ILE A 76 8.09 23.40 -5.78
C ILE A 76 7.53 22.41 -4.76
N VAL A 77 6.50 21.68 -5.15
CA VAL A 77 5.90 20.58 -4.39
C VAL A 77 5.83 19.32 -5.25
N PHE A 78 5.49 18.20 -4.63
CA PHE A 78 5.49 16.89 -5.26
C PHE A 78 4.08 16.29 -5.24
N LYS A 79 3.50 16.10 -6.42
CA LYS A 79 2.19 15.43 -6.57
C LYS A 79 2.40 13.92 -6.71
N PRO A 80 1.76 13.09 -5.88
CA PRO A 80 1.86 11.65 -6.01
C PRO A 80 1.26 11.17 -7.34
N VAL A 81 1.94 10.21 -7.96
CA VAL A 81 1.43 9.47 -9.12
C VAL A 81 0.70 8.24 -8.61
N PHE A 82 -0.61 8.21 -8.78
CA PHE A 82 -1.44 7.08 -8.40
C PHE A 82 -1.52 6.07 -9.53
N GLU A 83 -1.17 4.81 -9.25
CA GLU A 83 -1.46 3.69 -10.14
C GLU A 83 -2.72 2.96 -9.66
N LYS A 84 -3.58 2.62 -10.62
CA LYS A 84 -4.84 1.90 -10.37
C LYS A 84 -4.54 0.46 -9.95
N GLY A 85 -4.95 0.08 -8.74
CA GLY A 85 -4.97 -1.31 -8.29
C GLY A 85 -6.16 -2.10 -8.86
N ASN A 86 -6.31 -3.35 -8.43
CA ASN A 86 -7.28 -4.30 -9.01
C ASN A 86 -8.74 -4.13 -8.57
N SER A 87 -9.13 -2.96 -8.05
CA SER A 87 -10.50 -2.73 -7.56
C SER A 87 -11.45 -2.23 -8.66
N PRO A 88 -12.64 -2.85 -8.85
CA PRO A 88 -13.63 -2.39 -9.82
C PRO A 88 -14.13 -0.97 -9.56
N ALA A 89 -14.06 -0.50 -8.30
CA ALA A 89 -14.47 0.83 -7.87
C ALA A 89 -13.29 1.74 -7.46
N ALA A 90 -12.05 1.42 -7.88
CA ALA A 90 -10.87 2.18 -7.48
C ALA A 90 -11.08 3.69 -7.74
N ILE A 91 -11.50 4.07 -8.97
CA ILE A 91 -11.71 5.46 -9.43
C ILE A 91 -12.51 6.31 -8.43
N ALA A 92 -13.57 5.75 -7.83
CA ALA A 92 -14.43 6.49 -6.91
C ALA A 92 -13.76 6.85 -5.59
N HIS A 93 -12.67 6.18 -5.24
CA HIS A 93 -11.95 6.31 -3.97
C HIS A 93 -10.63 7.07 -4.10
N ILE A 94 -10.31 7.65 -5.27
CA ILE A 94 -9.16 8.56 -5.37
C ILE A 94 -9.45 9.78 -4.47
N PRO A 95 -8.44 10.27 -3.72
CA PRO A 95 -8.54 11.54 -3.01
C PRO A 95 -8.96 12.65 -3.97
N LYS A 96 -10.05 13.35 -3.64
CA LYS A 96 -10.55 14.49 -4.42
C LYS A 96 -9.93 15.81 -4.00
N GLU A 97 -9.32 15.82 -2.82
CA GLU A 97 -8.58 16.96 -2.28
C GLU A 97 -7.20 17.01 -2.93
N GLU A 98 -6.62 18.20 -2.98
CA GLU A 98 -5.27 18.36 -3.50
C GLU A 98 -4.27 17.66 -2.56
N TRP A 99 -3.60 16.64 -3.09
CA TRP A 99 -2.53 15.93 -2.40
C TRP A 99 -1.20 16.39 -2.95
N VAL A 100 -0.42 17.06 -2.11
CA VAL A 100 0.97 17.46 -2.38
C VAL A 100 1.87 17.12 -1.21
N GLU A 101 3.13 16.83 -1.48
CA GLU A 101 4.17 16.61 -0.48
C GLU A 101 5.28 17.66 -0.64
N CYS A 102 5.89 18.09 0.47
CA CYS A 102 7.13 18.87 0.44
C CYS A 102 8.32 17.94 0.12
N SER A 103 9.47 18.53 -0.28
CA SER A 103 10.70 17.79 -0.57
C SER A 103 11.10 16.84 0.55
N ASP A 104 11.05 17.34 1.79
CA ASP A 104 11.52 16.61 2.97
C ASP A 104 10.68 15.35 3.22
N CYS A 105 9.37 15.42 2.98
CA CYS A 105 8.45 14.28 3.13
C CYS A 105 8.57 13.25 2.01
N VAL A 106 9.01 13.66 0.82
CA VAL A 106 9.30 12.73 -0.28
C VAL A 106 10.63 12.00 -0.04
N GLU A 107 11.64 12.70 0.48
CA GLU A 107 12.98 12.13 0.72
C GLU A 107 13.06 11.24 1.97
N SER A 108 12.18 11.43 2.94
CA SER A 108 12.21 10.71 4.24
C SER A 108 11.48 9.35 4.25
N ARG A 109 10.98 8.88 3.11
CA ARG A 109 10.23 7.60 2.98
C ARG A 109 11.08 6.42 2.53
#